data_AF-A0A6M0C6P7-F1
#
_entry.id   AF-A0A6M0C6P7-F1
#
_cell.length_a   1.000
_cell.length_b   1.000
_cell.length_c   1.000
_cell.angle_alpha   90.00
_cell.angle_beta   90.00
_cell.angle_gamma   90.00
#
_symmetry.space_group_name_H-M   'P 1'
#
loop_
_entity.id
_entity.type
_entity.pdbx_description
1 polymer ?
#
loop_
_entity_poly.entity_id
_entity_poly.type
_entity_poly.pdbx_seq_one_letter_code
_entity_poly.pdbx_strand_id
1 'polypeptide(L)'
;KIRTREISEEELAFAKESTLNSFIFNFQVPAQTLSRLLRYEYYGYPEDFIFRYREAVEATTVEDVKRVARTYLKPENMVILVVGNVEAIEPPLSTLNTDVEVNAIDVTIPEES
;
A
#
# COMPACT_ATOMS: atom_id res chain seq x y z
N LYS A 1 14.18 -4.34 3.10
CA LYS A 1 14.42 -5.78 2.80
C LYS A 1 14.13 -6.11 1.33
N ILE A 2 12.89 -5.99 0.86
CA ILE A 2 12.52 -6.36 -0.53
C ILE A 2 13.18 -5.54 -1.66
N ARG A 3 13.77 -4.38 -1.36
CA ARG A 3 14.59 -3.60 -2.30
C ARG A 3 15.97 -4.21 -2.55
N THR A 4 16.52 -4.86 -1.52
CA THR A 4 17.93 -5.26 -1.45
C THR A 4 18.11 -6.76 -1.65
N ARG A 5 17.15 -7.58 -1.18
CA ARG A 5 17.10 -9.03 -1.42
C ARG A 5 15.90 -9.39 -2.28
N GLU A 6 16.04 -10.47 -3.05
CA GLU A 6 14.91 -11.11 -3.70
C GLU A 6 14.01 -11.79 -2.66
N ILE A 7 12.72 -11.86 -2.98
CA ILE A 7 11.77 -12.69 -2.24
C ILE A 7 11.93 -14.14 -2.71
N SER A 8 11.48 -15.10 -1.90
CA SER A 8 11.44 -16.48 -2.35
C SER A 8 10.28 -16.71 -3.33
N GLU A 9 10.38 -17.76 -4.14
CA GLU A 9 9.27 -18.23 -4.98
C GLU A 9 8.03 -18.59 -4.15
N GLU A 10 8.24 -19.11 -2.93
CA GLU A 10 7.14 -19.42 -2.01
C GLU A 10 6.45 -18.15 -1.50
N GLU A 11 7.21 -17.12 -1.12
CA GLU A 11 6.67 -15.80 -0.75
C GLU A 11 5.86 -15.20 -1.92
N LEU A 12 6.36 -15.33 -3.16
CA LEU A 12 5.66 -14.85 -4.35
C LEU A 12 4.37 -15.64 -4.63
N ALA A 13 4.43 -16.98 -4.57
CA ALA A 13 3.29 -17.84 -4.81
C ALA A 13 2.16 -17.55 -3.81
N PHE A 14 2.50 -17.46 -2.52
CA PHE A 14 1.55 -17.11 -1.46
C PHE A 14 0.91 -15.73 -1.70
N ALA A 15 1.71 -14.72 -2.07
CA ALA A 15 1.21 -13.38 -2.34
C ALA A 15 0.27 -13.34 -3.55
N LYS A 16 0.59 -14.06 -4.63
CA LYS A 16 -0.29 -14.19 -5.81
C LYS A 16 -1.61 -14.83 -5.44
N GLU A 17 -1.57 -15.97 -4.76
CA GLU A 17 -2.77 -16.69 -4.32
C GLU A 17 -3.64 -15.82 -3.42
N SER A 18 -3.05 -15.20 -2.39
CA SER A 18 -3.78 -14.31 -1.46
C SER A 18 -4.44 -13.12 -2.18
N THR A 19 -3.75 -12.54 -3.17
CA THR A 19 -4.27 -11.44 -3.99
C THR A 19 -5.46 -11.87 -4.82
N LEU A 20 -5.36 -13.00 -5.52
CA LEU A 20 -6.43 -13.51 -6.39
C LEU A 20 -7.64 -14.01 -5.58
N ASN A 21 -7.41 -14.67 -4.44
CA ASN A 21 -8.46 -15.10 -3.53
C ASN A 21 -9.18 -13.91 -2.88
N SER A 22 -8.48 -12.81 -2.60
CA SER A 22 -9.13 -11.59 -2.12
C SER A 22 -9.86 -10.85 -3.23
N PHE A 23 -9.37 -10.95 -4.48
CA PHE A 23 -9.95 -10.27 -5.62
C PHE A 23 -11.37 -10.75 -5.95
N ILE A 24 -11.68 -12.04 -5.78
CA ILE A 24 -13.03 -12.56 -6.05
C ILE A 24 -14.10 -11.95 -5.13
N PHE A 25 -13.73 -11.53 -3.92
CA PHE A 25 -14.66 -10.90 -2.96
C PHE A 25 -15.15 -9.53 -3.42
N ASN A 26 -14.45 -8.90 -4.36
CA ASN A 26 -14.87 -7.63 -4.95
C ASN A 26 -16.17 -7.73 -5.76
N PHE A 27 -16.63 -8.95 -6.10
CA PHE A 27 -17.73 -9.21 -7.03
C PHE A 27 -18.85 -10.08 -6.43
N GLN A 28 -18.89 -10.25 -5.11
CA GLN A 28 -19.89 -11.10 -4.44
C GLN A 28 -21.32 -10.54 -4.53
N VAL A 29 -21.46 -9.21 -4.58
CA VAL A 29 -22.76 -8.53 -4.56
C VAL A 29 -22.91 -7.65 -5.80
N PRO A 30 -24.05 -7.68 -6.52
CA PRO A 30 -24.25 -6.93 -7.76
C PRO A 30 -23.91 -5.43 -7.67
N ALA A 31 -24.25 -4.78 -6.55
CA ALA A 31 -23.96 -3.36 -6.34
C ALA A 31 -22.45 -3.07 -6.27
N GLN A 32 -21.64 -3.97 -5.70
CA GLN A 32 -20.18 -3.82 -5.65
C GLN A 32 -19.58 -3.97 -7.06
N THR A 33 -20.04 -4.97 -7.81
CA THR A 33 -19.64 -5.18 -9.21
C THR A 33 -19.95 -3.95 -10.05
N LEU A 34 -21.18 -3.43 -9.98
CA LEU A 34 -21.58 -2.25 -10.74
C LEU A 34 -20.73 -1.02 -10.36
N SER A 35 -20.55 -0.76 -9.06
CA SER A 35 -19.73 0.38 -8.59
C SER A 35 -18.30 0.33 -9.11
N ARG A 36 -17.72 -0.87 -9.21
CA ARG A 36 -16.36 -1.07 -9.74
C ARG A 36 -16.29 -0.90 -11.25
N LEU A 37 -17.24 -1.48 -12.00
CA LEU A 37 -17.29 -1.32 -13.45
C LEU A 37 -17.45 0.14 -13.84
N LEU A 38 -18.34 0.87 -13.16
CA LEU A 38 -18.49 2.32 -13.35
C LEU A 38 -17.21 3.09 -13.05
N ARG A 39 -16.45 2.68 -12.02
CA ARG A 39 -15.16 3.28 -11.71
C ARG A 39 -14.12 3.03 -12.80
N TYR A 40 -14.05 1.80 -13.31
CA TYR A 40 -13.14 1.46 -14.41
C TYR A 40 -13.46 2.25 -15.67
N GLU A 41 -14.72 2.31 -16.05
CA GLU A 41 -15.18 3.13 -17.18
C GLU A 41 -14.84 4.61 -16.98
N TYR A 42 -15.15 5.17 -15.80
CA TYR A 42 -14.90 6.57 -15.48
C TYR A 42 -13.41 6.96 -15.61
N TYR A 43 -12.51 6.07 -15.22
CA TYR A 43 -11.06 6.30 -15.35
C TYR A 43 -10.47 5.79 -16.68
N GLY A 44 -11.30 5.34 -17.64
CA GLY A 44 -10.87 4.93 -18.98
C GLY A 44 -10.10 3.61 -19.02
N TYR A 45 -10.38 2.68 -18.10
CA TYR A 45 -9.78 1.35 -18.11
C TYR A 45 -10.37 0.51 -19.26
N PRO A 46 -9.61 -0.45 -19.82
CA PRO A 46 -10.13 -1.39 -20.81
C PRO A 46 -11.32 -2.21 -20.29
N GLU A 47 -12.27 -2.55 -21.16
CA GLU A 47 -13.45 -3.36 -20.80
C GLU A 47 -13.06 -4.75 -20.25
N ASP A 48 -11.95 -5.31 -20.72
CA ASP A 48 -11.41 -6.61 -20.31
C ASP A 48 -10.47 -6.53 -19.10
N PHE A 49 -10.38 -5.37 -18.43
CA PHE A 49 -9.40 -5.12 -17.37
C PHE A 49 -9.41 -6.17 -16.25
N ILE A 50 -10.58 -6.68 -15.88
CA ILE A 50 -10.72 -7.70 -14.83
C ILE A 50 -9.96 -8.99 -15.21
N PHE A 51 -10.03 -9.40 -16.47
CA PHE A 51 -9.33 -10.59 -16.97
C PHE A 51 -7.82 -10.32 -17.07
N ARG A 52 -7.45 -9.15 -17.64
CA ARG A 52 -6.06 -8.71 -17.73
C ARG A 52 -5.38 -8.62 -16.38
N TYR A 53 -6.10 -8.17 -15.34
CA TYR A 53 -5.58 -8.06 -13.99
C TYR A 53 -5.18 -9.43 -13.43
N ARG A 54 -6.04 -10.44 -13.56
CA ARG A 54 -5.72 -11.81 -13.11
C ARG A 54 -4.47 -12.35 -13.82
N GLU A 55 -4.45 -12.28 -15.14
CA GLU A 55 -3.32 -12.76 -15.95
C GLU A 55 -2.02 -12.04 -15.58
N ALA A 56 -2.07 -10.73 -15.35
CA ALA A 56 -0.89 -9.96 -14.94
C ALA A 56 -0.37 -10.35 -13.54
N VAL A 57 -1.26 -10.61 -12.58
CA VAL A 57 -0.87 -11.09 -11.24
C VAL A 57 -0.21 -12.48 -11.35
N GLU A 58 -0.80 -13.39 -12.13
CA GLU A 58 -0.26 -14.74 -12.34
C GLU A 58 1.13 -14.69 -13.01
N ALA A 59 1.32 -13.79 -13.98
CA ALA A 59 2.56 -13.63 -14.74
C ALA A 59 3.69 -12.89 -13.99
N THR A 60 3.40 -12.25 -12.85
CA THR A 60 4.39 -11.45 -12.09
C THR A 60 5.59 -12.31 -11.65
N THR A 61 6.83 -11.83 -11.78
CA THR A 61 8.03 -12.57 -11.32
C THR A 61 8.67 -11.97 -10.06
N VAL A 62 9.64 -12.69 -9.48
CA VAL A 62 10.45 -12.19 -8.35
C VAL A 62 11.23 -10.93 -8.74
N GLU A 63 11.74 -10.89 -9.98
CA GLU A 63 12.47 -9.76 -10.54
C GLU A 63 11.58 -8.53 -10.70
N ASP A 64 10.32 -8.72 -11.11
CA ASP A 64 9.34 -7.64 -11.18
C ASP A 64 9.12 -7.00 -9.82
N VAL A 65 8.93 -7.81 -8.78
CA VAL A 65 8.75 -7.31 -7.40
C VAL A 65 9.96 -6.50 -6.97
N LYS A 66 11.18 -7.01 -7.19
CA LYS A 66 12.43 -6.31 -6.84
C LYS A 66 12.60 -5.01 -7.62
N ARG A 67 12.31 -5.04 -8.93
CA ARG A 67 12.38 -3.87 -9.82
C ARG A 67 11.41 -2.78 -9.34
N VAL A 68 10.14 -3.11 -9.14
CA VAL A 68 9.10 -2.19 -8.67
C VAL A 68 9.43 -1.66 -7.27
N ALA A 69 9.90 -2.52 -6.35
CA ALA A 69 10.33 -2.10 -5.02
C ALA A 69 11.46 -1.07 -5.09
N ARG A 70 12.43 -1.24 -5.99
CA ARG A 70 13.53 -0.26 -6.20
C ARG A 70 13.04 1.06 -6.79
N THR A 71 12.08 0.99 -7.71
CA THR A 71 11.49 2.16 -8.38
C THR A 71 10.64 3.01 -7.45
N TYR A 72 9.79 2.41 -6.61
CA TYR A 72 8.77 3.18 -5.88
C TYR A 72 9.02 3.30 -4.37
N LEU A 73 9.65 2.32 -3.73
CA LEU A 73 9.86 2.37 -2.27
C LEU A 73 11.08 3.20 -1.91
N LYS A 74 11.07 4.52 -2.12
CA LYS A 74 12.19 5.42 -1.83
C LYS A 74 12.24 5.79 -0.35
N PRO A 75 13.15 5.22 0.48
CA PRO A 75 13.19 5.54 1.91
C PRO A 75 13.44 7.03 2.17
N GLU A 76 14.14 7.70 1.25
CA GLU A 76 14.38 9.14 1.27
C GLU A 76 13.11 9.99 1.16
N ASN A 77 12.02 9.43 0.60
CA ASN A 77 10.72 10.11 0.45
C ASN A 77 9.68 9.57 1.44
N MET A 78 10.10 8.81 2.45
CA MET A 78 9.18 8.18 3.39
C MET A 78 8.67 9.19 4.42
N VAL A 79 7.35 9.34 4.52
CA VAL A 79 6.69 10.14 5.55
C VAL A 79 6.28 9.23 6.70
N ILE A 80 6.64 9.60 7.93
CA ILE A 80 6.26 8.89 9.15
C ILE A 80 5.26 9.77 9.91
N LEU A 81 4.06 9.24 10.16
CA LEU A 81 3.04 9.87 11.00
C LEU A 81 2.93 9.09 12.32
N VAL A 82 3.08 9.79 13.44
CA VAL A 82 2.90 9.24 14.78
C VAL A 82 1.72 9.95 15.43
N VAL A 83 0.79 9.18 15.98
CA VAL A 83 -0.37 9.70 16.72
C VAL A 83 -0.30 9.18 18.14
N GLY A 84 -0.20 10.09 19.11
CA GLY A 84 -0.12 9.73 20.53
C GLY A 84 0.19 10.94 21.41
N ASN A 85 0.21 10.71 22.72
CA ASN A 85 0.68 11.72 23.67
C ASN A 85 2.21 11.84 23.55
N VAL A 86 2.69 12.98 23.04
CA VAL A 86 4.11 13.26 22.82
C VAL A 86 4.94 13.08 24.08
N GLU A 87 4.40 13.48 25.25
CA GLU A 87 5.10 13.39 26.54
C GLU A 87 5.30 11.94 27.02
N ALA A 88 4.50 10.99 26.50
CA ALA A 88 4.61 9.58 26.85
C ALA A 88 5.50 8.77 25.89
N ILE A 89 6.03 9.40 24.83
CA ILE A 89 6.87 8.73 23.84
C ILE A 89 8.32 8.74 24.31
N GLU A 90 8.77 7.58 24.81
CA GLU A 90 10.13 7.36 25.29
C GLU A 90 10.81 6.22 24.50
N PRO A 91 11.96 6.47 23.83
CA PRO A 91 12.66 7.75 23.74
C PRO A 91 11.95 8.75 22.81
N PRO A 92 12.22 10.07 22.93
CA PRO A 92 11.60 11.10 22.09
C PRO A 92 11.76 10.84 20.59
N LEU A 93 10.78 11.23 19.77
CA LEU A 93 10.80 10.98 18.31
C LEU A 93 12.03 11.56 17.60
N SER A 94 12.65 12.61 18.15
CA SER A 94 13.91 13.17 17.67
C SER A 94 15.07 12.17 17.67
N THR A 95 14.99 11.09 18.46
CA THR A 95 16.01 10.03 18.47
C THR A 95 15.82 9.00 17.35
N LEU A 96 14.66 8.97 16.68
CA LEU A 96 14.40 7.99 15.63
C LEU A 96 15.27 8.23 14.39
N ASN A 97 15.55 9.49 14.07
CA ASN A 97 16.49 9.87 13.04
C ASN A 97 16.95 11.31 13.28
N THR A 98 18.24 11.50 13.52
CA THR A 98 18.85 12.82 13.80
C THR A 98 18.79 13.78 12.61
N ASP A 99 18.56 13.25 11.41
CA ASP A 99 18.50 14.03 10.17
C ASP A 99 17.05 14.32 9.71
N VAL A 100 16.04 13.95 10.54
CA VAL A 100 14.61 14.14 10.21
C VAL A 100 14.00 15.21 11.11
N GLU A 101 13.47 16.24 10.48
CA GLU A 101 12.68 17.28 11.16
C GLU A 101 11.35 16.70 11.65
N VAL A 102 11.11 16.77 12.96
CA VAL A 102 9.85 16.36 13.57
C VAL A 102 8.86 17.52 13.52
N ASN A 103 7.93 17.48 12.57
CA ASN A 103 6.85 18.44 12.46
C ASN A 103 5.70 18.05 13.40
N ALA A 104 5.60 18.72 14.55
CA ALA A 104 4.50 18.53 15.49
C ALA A 104 3.24 19.27 15.01
N ILE A 105 2.13 18.55 14.90
CA ILE A 105 0.81 19.11 14.61
C ILE A 105 -0.03 18.96 15.87
N ASP A 106 -0.47 20.09 16.44
CA ASP A 106 -1.45 20.09 17.51
C ASP A 106 -2.83 19.76 16.93
N VAL A 107 -3.40 18.65 17.39
CA VAL A 107 -4.72 18.15 17.00
C VAL A 107 -5.71 18.24 18.16
N THR A 108 -5.39 19.01 19.20
CA THR A 108 -6.33 19.24 20.31
C THR A 108 -7.59 19.92 19.82
N ILE A 109 -8.73 19.43 20.33
CA ILE A 109 -10.03 20.03 20.05
C ILE A 109 -10.13 21.30 20.94
N PRO A 110 -10.33 22.49 20.38
CA PRO A 110 -10.49 23.71 21.17
C PRO A 110 -11.74 23.60 22.06
N GLU A 111 -11.67 24.10 23.29
CA GLU A 111 -12.84 24.15 24.18
C GLU A 111 -13.92 25.09 23.60
N GLU A 112 -15.18 24.67 23.66
CA GLU A 112 -16.30 25.52 23.27
C GLU A 112 -16.42 26.70 24.25
N SER A 113 -16.44 27.91 23.72
CA SER A 113 -16.57 29.19 24.44
C SER A 113 -17.95 29.43 25.03
#